data_AF-A0A3M1Z8K2-F1
#
_entry.id   AF-A0A3M1Z8K2-F1
#
_cell.length_a   1.000
_cell.length_b   1.000
_cell.length_c   1.000
_cell.angle_alpha   90.00
_cell.angle_beta   90.00
_cell.angle_gamma   90.00
#
_symmetry.space_group_name_H-M   'P 1'
#
loop_
_entity.id
_entity.type
_entity.pdbx_description
1 polymer ?
#
loop_
_entity_poly.entity_id
_entity_poly.type
_entity_poly.pdbx_seq_one_letter_code
_entity_poly.pdbx_strand_id
1 'polypeptide(L)'
;MLFLAACTSTEPPDVLPTLAILPSPTPAPASPLPPTSTPSPVPTATITPTPSHTPTLRPTATATATATPTLRLSLTPSITPTLLPDVFVFGQSVVGRDLLAYRVGWGSNLIFVIGGIHTGFEANTVDLVEAMIDHYRRNAGEIQNGLSFVFIPLLNPDGYT
;
A
#
# COMPACT_ATOMS: atom_id res chain seq x y z
N MET A 1 27.66 52.02 -3.95
CA MET A 1 26.47 51.15 -4.03
C MET A 1 26.82 49.97 -4.93
N LEU A 2 27.02 48.80 -4.35
CA LEU A 2 27.41 47.57 -5.04
C LEU A 2 26.13 46.74 -5.24
N PHE A 3 25.68 46.60 -6.49
CA PHE A 3 24.56 45.71 -6.83
C PHE A 3 25.12 44.29 -7.00
N LEU A 4 24.78 43.37 -6.10
CA LEU A 4 24.94 41.94 -6.34
C LEU A 4 23.74 41.46 -7.17
N ALA A 5 24.02 40.98 -8.37
CA ALA A 5 23.06 40.22 -9.17
C ALA A 5 22.95 38.80 -8.61
N ALA A 6 21.74 38.39 -8.22
CA ALA A 6 21.43 37.01 -7.89
C ALA A 6 21.12 36.24 -9.18
N CYS A 7 21.83 35.15 -9.45
CA CYS A 7 21.48 34.20 -10.49
C CYS A 7 20.26 33.39 -10.05
N THR A 8 19.12 33.57 -10.71
CA THR A 8 17.95 32.69 -10.55
C THR A 8 18.14 31.45 -11.42
N SER A 9 18.67 30.37 -10.85
CA SER A 9 18.56 29.05 -11.48
C SER A 9 17.11 28.61 -11.37
N THR A 10 16.42 28.51 -12.51
CA THR A 10 15.10 27.90 -12.59
C THR A 10 15.31 26.41 -12.79
N GLU A 11 15.49 25.68 -11.69
CA GLU A 11 15.53 24.22 -11.73
C GLU A 11 14.09 23.69 -11.70
N PRO A 12 13.71 22.72 -12.56
CA PRO A 12 12.40 22.09 -12.50
C PRO A 12 12.21 21.43 -11.11
N PRO A 13 10.97 21.35 -10.60
CA PRO A 13 10.72 20.73 -9.31
C PRO A 13 11.19 19.28 -9.36
N ASP A 14 12.23 19.00 -8.58
CA ASP A 14 12.81 17.68 -8.41
C ASP A 14 11.73 16.78 -7.79
N VAL A 15 11.11 15.96 -8.63
CA VAL A 15 10.02 15.08 -8.21
C VAL A 15 10.67 13.96 -7.42
N LEU A 16 10.68 14.07 -6.09
CA LEU A 16 11.17 13.00 -5.22
C LEU A 16 10.49 11.67 -5.64
N PRO A 17 11.24 10.61 -5.98
CA PRO A 17 10.66 9.32 -6.31
C PRO A 17 9.98 8.74 -5.06
N THR A 18 8.68 8.96 -4.93
CA THR A 18 7.85 8.57 -3.77
C THR A 18 7.32 7.14 -3.91
N LEU A 19 8.17 6.18 -4.29
CA LEU A 19 7.81 4.76 -4.30
C LEU A 19 8.96 3.93 -3.76
N ALA A 20 9.03 3.82 -2.43
CA ALA A 20 9.75 2.73 -1.79
C ALA A 20 8.96 1.44 -2.01
N ILE A 21 9.39 0.64 -2.99
CA ILE A 21 8.90 -0.73 -3.15
C ILE A 21 9.54 -1.54 -2.04
N LEU A 22 8.77 -1.93 -1.02
CA LEU A 22 9.26 -2.90 -0.03
C LEU A 22 9.66 -4.19 -0.76
N PRO A 23 10.77 -4.84 -0.39
CA PRO A 23 11.09 -6.16 -0.92
C PRO A 23 9.91 -7.09 -0.61
N SER A 24 9.33 -7.65 -1.66
CA SER A 24 8.37 -8.75 -1.52
C SER A 24 9.11 -9.89 -0.81
N PRO A 25 8.51 -10.58 0.18
CA PRO A 25 9.16 -11.70 0.83
C PRO A 25 9.58 -12.70 -0.25
N THR A 26 10.88 -12.96 -0.35
CA THR A 26 11.41 -13.99 -1.25
C THR A 26 10.67 -15.28 -0.91
N PRO A 27 9.91 -15.88 -1.85
CA PRO A 27 9.22 -17.13 -1.54
C PRO A 27 10.27 -18.16 -1.16
N ALA A 28 10.10 -18.75 0.03
CA ALA A 28 10.92 -19.87 0.47
C ALA A 28 10.93 -20.95 -0.62
N PRO A 29 12.05 -21.65 -0.85
CA PRO A 29 12.11 -22.72 -1.84
C PRO A 29 11.01 -23.74 -1.56
N ALA A 30 10.13 -23.94 -2.54
CA ALA A 30 9.05 -24.91 -2.46
C ALA A 30 9.64 -26.32 -2.28
N SER A 31 9.13 -27.07 -1.30
CA SER A 31 9.43 -28.49 -1.20
C SER A 31 8.98 -29.21 -2.48
N PRO A 32 9.71 -30.23 -2.99
CA PRO A 32 9.32 -30.93 -4.19
C PRO A 32 7.97 -31.64 -3.98
N LEU A 33 7.00 -31.39 -4.87
CA LEU A 33 5.76 -32.16 -4.92
C LEU A 33 6.05 -33.59 -5.42
N PRO A 34 5.33 -34.62 -4.93
CA PRO A 34 5.40 -35.98 -5.46
C PRO A 34 4.88 -36.03 -6.91
N PRO A 35 5.37 -36.98 -7.75
CA PRO A 35 4.96 -37.07 -9.15
C PRO A 35 3.50 -37.55 -9.29
N THR A 36 2.71 -36.78 -10.03
CA THR A 36 1.32 -37.09 -10.40
C THR A 36 1.27 -38.00 -11.63
N SER A 37 0.47 -39.07 -11.58
CA SER A 37 0.28 -40.01 -12.70
C SER A 37 -0.62 -39.44 -13.81
N THR A 38 -0.17 -39.52 -15.06
CA THR A 38 -0.88 -39.09 -16.27
C THR A 38 -2.07 -40.01 -16.61
N PRO A 39 -3.30 -39.50 -16.79
CA PRO A 39 -4.40 -40.31 -17.35
C PRO A 39 -4.35 -40.38 -18.88
N SER A 40 -4.74 -41.55 -19.40
CA SER A 40 -4.74 -41.97 -20.81
C SER A 40 -5.91 -41.34 -21.61
N PRO A 41 -5.76 -41.01 -22.91
CA PRO A 41 -6.83 -40.38 -23.69
C PRO A 41 -7.95 -41.37 -24.07
N VAL A 42 -9.19 -40.91 -23.95
CA VAL A 42 -10.44 -41.61 -24.34
C VAL A 42 -10.72 -41.38 -25.83
N PRO A 43 -11.16 -42.38 -26.62
CA PRO A 43 -11.49 -42.20 -28.03
C PRO A 43 -12.83 -41.49 -28.27
N THR A 44 -12.84 -40.62 -29.28
CA THR A 44 -13.96 -39.81 -29.78
C THR A 44 -14.92 -40.66 -30.63
N ALA A 45 -16.23 -40.60 -30.35
CA ALA A 45 -17.26 -41.16 -31.22
C ALA A 45 -17.86 -40.09 -32.15
N THR A 46 -17.93 -40.38 -33.44
CA THR A 46 -18.55 -39.54 -34.48
C THR A 46 -20.01 -39.96 -34.67
N ILE A 47 -20.95 -39.02 -34.58
CA ILE A 47 -22.36 -39.22 -34.95
C ILE A 47 -22.72 -38.42 -36.21
N THR A 48 -23.34 -39.10 -37.16
CA THR A 48 -23.84 -38.60 -38.45
C THR A 48 -25.22 -37.93 -38.28
N PRO A 49 -25.51 -36.76 -38.86
CA PRO A 49 -26.85 -36.17 -38.79
C PRO A 49 -27.81 -36.76 -39.83
N THR A 50 -29.01 -37.16 -39.37
CA THR A 50 -30.17 -37.52 -40.21
C THR A 50 -31.06 -36.28 -40.41
N PRO A 51 -31.63 -36.01 -41.59
CA PRO A 51 -32.54 -34.88 -41.78
C PRO A 51 -33.90 -35.17 -41.13
N SER A 52 -34.33 -34.30 -40.21
CA SER A 52 -35.63 -34.39 -39.53
C SER A 52 -36.63 -33.38 -40.11
N HIS A 53 -37.86 -33.84 -40.31
CA HIS A 53 -39.01 -33.10 -40.85
C HIS A 53 -39.36 -31.85 -40.02
N THR A 54 -39.79 -30.80 -40.71
CA THR A 54 -40.14 -29.48 -40.15
C THR A 54 -41.58 -29.47 -39.59
N PRO A 55 -41.80 -29.31 -38.28
CA PRO A 55 -43.12 -28.96 -37.76
C PRO A 55 -43.37 -27.46 -37.91
N THR A 56 -44.53 -27.09 -38.46
CA THR A 56 -44.98 -25.70 -38.55
C THR A 56 -45.43 -25.21 -37.18
N LEU A 57 -44.68 -24.29 -36.56
CA LEU A 57 -45.01 -23.69 -35.27
C LEU A 57 -46.16 -22.68 -35.42
N ARG A 58 -47.26 -22.90 -34.69
CA ARG A 58 -48.34 -21.94 -34.47
C ARG A 58 -47.83 -20.82 -33.54
N PRO A 59 -48.07 -19.53 -33.82
CA PRO A 59 -47.58 -18.46 -32.96
C PRO A 59 -48.24 -18.57 -31.58
N THR A 60 -47.40 -18.84 -30.57
CA THR A 60 -47.77 -18.85 -29.15
C THR A 60 -47.68 -17.41 -28.65
N ALA A 61 -48.70 -16.93 -27.95
CA ALA A 61 -48.74 -15.57 -27.43
C ALA A 61 -47.53 -15.30 -26.53
N THR A 62 -46.74 -14.28 -26.89
CA THR A 62 -45.55 -13.84 -26.16
C THR A 62 -45.98 -13.25 -24.82
N ALA A 63 -45.76 -13.97 -23.72
CA ALA A 63 -45.85 -13.37 -22.39
C ALA A 63 -44.70 -12.37 -22.22
N THR A 64 -45.03 -11.08 -22.10
CA THR A 64 -44.07 -10.04 -21.78
C THR A 64 -43.54 -10.28 -20.37
N ALA A 65 -42.30 -10.78 -20.26
CA ALA A 65 -41.64 -10.93 -18.97
C ALA A 65 -41.38 -9.54 -18.37
N THR A 66 -42.14 -9.18 -17.33
CA THR A 66 -41.84 -8.01 -16.50
C THR A 66 -40.54 -8.28 -15.75
N ALA A 67 -39.46 -7.58 -16.13
CA ALA A 67 -38.18 -7.67 -15.44
C ALA A 67 -38.37 -7.23 -13.97
N THR A 68 -38.35 -8.19 -13.05
CA THR A 68 -38.32 -7.91 -11.62
C THR A 68 -36.91 -7.41 -11.30
N PRO A 69 -36.72 -6.22 -10.71
CA PRO A 69 -35.39 -5.73 -10.39
C PRO A 69 -34.77 -6.63 -9.30
N THR A 70 -33.82 -7.46 -9.69
CA THR A 70 -33.03 -8.26 -8.75
C THR A 70 -32.02 -7.34 -8.07
N LEU A 71 -32.27 -6.99 -6.80
CA LEU A 71 -31.30 -6.27 -5.96
C LEU A 71 -30.04 -7.15 -5.81
N ARG A 72 -28.95 -6.73 -6.46
CA ARG A 72 -27.65 -7.40 -6.37
C ARG A 72 -26.84 -6.72 -5.27
N LEU A 73 -26.73 -7.39 -4.12
CA LEU A 73 -25.86 -6.95 -3.05
C LEU A 73 -24.40 -7.01 -3.54
N SER A 74 -23.75 -5.85 -3.58
CA SER A 74 -22.33 -5.73 -3.91
C SER A 74 -21.53 -5.95 -2.63
N LEU A 75 -20.95 -7.15 -2.47
CA LEU A 75 -20.12 -7.53 -1.32
C LEU A 75 -18.64 -7.15 -1.50
N THR A 76 -18.34 -6.14 -2.32
CA THR A 76 -16.95 -5.70 -2.51
C THR A 76 -16.46 -5.05 -1.21
N PRO A 77 -15.47 -5.64 -0.50
CA PRO A 77 -14.93 -5.00 0.68
C PRO A 77 -14.29 -3.67 0.27
N SER A 78 -14.78 -2.57 0.83
CA SER A 78 -14.12 -1.27 0.71
C SER A 78 -13.02 -1.21 1.76
N ILE A 79 -11.77 -1.35 1.32
CA ILE A 79 -10.60 -1.06 2.13
C ILE A 79 -10.44 0.45 2.17
N THR A 80 -11.12 1.09 3.13
CA THR A 80 -10.92 2.50 3.43
C THR A 80 -9.62 2.64 4.23
N PRO A 81 -8.58 3.32 3.71
CA PRO A 81 -7.35 3.51 4.45
C PRO A 81 -7.67 4.30 5.72
N THR A 82 -7.41 3.70 6.87
CA THR A 82 -7.55 4.37 8.16
C THR A 82 -6.27 5.12 8.43
N LEU A 83 -6.40 6.40 8.77
CA LEU A 83 -5.25 7.22 9.13
C LEU A 83 -4.60 6.66 10.40
N LEU A 84 -3.27 6.57 10.39
CA LEU A 84 -2.53 6.21 11.60
C LEU A 84 -2.76 7.25 12.70
N PRO A 85 -2.77 6.85 13.98
CA PRO A 85 -2.79 7.79 15.10
C PRO A 85 -1.59 8.75 15.07
N ASP A 86 -1.71 9.87 15.79
CA ASP A 86 -0.62 10.85 15.91
C ASP A 86 0.62 10.27 16.62
N VAL A 87 0.43 9.29 17.50
CA VAL A 87 1.50 8.51 18.13
C VAL A 87 1.07 7.06 18.17
N PHE A 88 1.95 6.14 17.75
CA PHE A 88 1.65 4.72 17.78
C PHE A 88 2.93 3.88 17.97
N VAL A 89 2.75 2.71 18.56
CA VAL A 89 3.79 1.68 18.62
C VAL A 89 3.69 0.85 17.35
N PHE A 90 4.80 0.72 16.62
CA PHE A 90 4.85 -0.05 15.37
C PHE A 90 5.59 -1.39 15.51
N GLY A 91 6.21 -1.63 16.65
CA GLY A 91 6.94 -2.86 16.95
C GLY A 91 7.61 -2.79 18.31
N GLN A 92 8.41 -3.81 18.58
CA GLN A 92 9.27 -3.86 19.77
C GLN A 92 10.70 -4.20 19.36
N SER A 93 11.64 -3.73 20.16
CA SER A 93 13.06 -4.06 20.05
C SER A 93 13.35 -5.52 20.47
N VAL A 94 14.60 -5.95 20.39
CA VAL A 94 15.01 -7.32 20.76
C VAL A 94 14.77 -7.58 22.24
N VAL A 95 14.95 -6.57 23.10
CA VAL A 95 14.68 -6.69 24.54
C VAL A 95 13.25 -6.26 24.93
N GLY A 96 12.35 -6.09 23.97
CA GLY A 96 10.94 -5.83 24.21
C GLY A 96 10.58 -4.37 24.52
N ARG A 97 11.41 -3.40 24.11
CA ARG A 97 11.10 -1.97 24.26
C ARG A 97 10.22 -1.53 23.09
N ASP A 98 9.16 -0.77 23.38
CA ASP A 98 8.27 -0.25 22.34
C ASP A 98 9.03 0.67 21.37
N LEU A 99 8.78 0.49 20.07
CA LEU A 99 9.24 1.38 19.01
C LEU A 99 8.11 2.36 18.68
N LEU A 100 8.32 3.63 19.05
CA LEU A 100 7.34 4.70 18.88
C LEU A 100 7.54 5.45 17.57
N ALA A 101 6.43 5.71 16.89
CA ALA A 101 6.37 6.60 15.74
C ALA A 101 5.39 7.75 16.01
N TYR A 102 5.73 8.92 15.47
CA TYR A 102 4.95 10.15 15.60
C TYR A 102 4.54 10.64 14.23
N ARG A 103 3.23 10.70 13.97
CA ARG A 103 2.69 11.21 12.72
C ARG A 103 2.31 12.67 12.85
N VAL A 104 2.70 13.49 11.87
CA VAL A 104 2.30 14.90 11.80
C VAL A 104 1.87 15.23 10.36
N GLY A 105 0.71 15.87 10.20
CA GLY A 105 0.09 16.17 8.91
C GLY A 105 -1.12 15.30 8.61
N TRP A 106 -1.76 15.52 7.46
CA TRP A 106 -3.00 14.84 7.03
C TRP A 106 -2.95 14.33 5.60
N GLY A 107 -1.81 14.50 4.93
CA GLY A 107 -1.59 14.06 3.56
C GLY A 107 -1.37 12.56 3.41
N SER A 108 -1.70 12.05 2.23
CA SER A 108 -1.52 10.63 1.88
C SER A 108 -0.08 10.26 1.52
N ASN A 109 0.78 11.23 1.19
CA ASN A 109 2.19 10.99 0.90
C ASN A 109 2.99 11.05 2.20
N LEU A 110 3.67 9.95 2.55
CA LEU A 110 4.39 9.83 3.81
C LEU A 110 5.89 10.02 3.61
N ILE A 111 6.51 10.86 4.44
CA ILE A 111 7.96 10.98 4.55
C ILE A 111 8.38 10.45 5.91
N PHE A 112 9.24 9.45 5.92
CA PHE A 112 9.80 8.89 7.14
C PHE A 112 11.09 9.62 7.50
N VAL A 113 11.21 10.04 8.76
CA VAL A 113 12.43 10.63 9.31
C VAL A 113 12.81 9.83 10.54
N ILE A 114 13.98 9.22 10.51
CA ILE A 114 14.39 8.19 11.46
C ILE A 114 15.72 8.58 12.09
N GLY A 115 15.75 8.61 13.42
CA GLY A 115 16.93 8.83 14.24
C GLY A 115 17.29 7.59 15.07
N GLY A 116 18.41 7.67 15.77
CA GLY A 116 18.81 6.67 16.76
C GLY A 116 18.94 5.25 16.21
N ILE A 117 19.43 5.11 14.97
CA ILE A 117 19.71 3.80 14.35
C ILE A 117 20.98 3.20 14.97
N HIS A 118 22.05 3.99 15.03
CA HIS A 118 23.24 3.69 15.82
C HIS A 118 23.24 4.45 17.14
N THR A 119 24.18 4.08 17.99
CA THR A 119 24.33 4.62 19.34
C THR A 119 25.70 5.27 19.48
N GLY A 120 26.01 5.86 20.65
CA GLY A 120 27.25 6.60 20.84
C GLY A 120 27.22 7.96 20.13
N PHE A 121 28.11 8.19 19.17
CA PHE A 121 28.27 9.51 18.52
C PHE A 121 27.05 9.97 17.71
N GLU A 122 26.16 9.05 17.33
CA GLU A 122 24.94 9.36 16.57
C GLU A 122 23.71 9.57 17.47
N ALA A 123 23.88 9.55 18.80
CA ALA A 123 22.79 9.76 19.76
C ALA A 123 22.10 11.12 19.59
N ASN A 124 22.83 12.13 19.08
CA ASN A 124 22.29 13.46 18.77
C ASN A 124 21.20 13.45 17.69
N THR A 125 21.12 12.38 16.87
CA THR A 125 20.04 12.24 15.88
C THR A 125 18.69 12.04 16.55
N VAL A 126 18.66 11.46 17.76
CA VAL A 126 17.43 11.36 18.56
C VAL A 126 16.93 12.75 18.90
N ASP A 127 17.80 13.60 19.47
CA ASP A 127 17.45 14.98 19.84
C ASP A 127 17.00 15.81 18.63
N LEU A 128 17.66 15.63 17.48
CA LEU A 128 17.27 16.30 16.24
C LEU A 128 15.87 15.91 15.80
N VAL A 129 15.54 14.62 15.79
CA VAL A 129 14.23 14.14 15.35
C VAL A 129 13.15 14.53 16.35
N GLU A 130 13.42 14.50 17.66
CA GLU A 130 12.51 15.04 18.68
C GLU A 130 12.25 16.53 18.46
N ALA A 131 13.29 17.33 18.19
CA ALA A 131 13.13 18.75 17.88
C ALA A 131 12.29 18.98 16.61
N MET A 132 12.42 18.13 15.59
CA MET A 132 11.59 18.20 14.38
C MET A 132 10.12 17.87 14.67
N ILE A 133 9.83 16.83 15.47
CA ILE A 133 8.47 16.50 15.92
C ILE A 133 7.84 17.74 16.58
N ASP A 134 8.59 18.31 17.52
CA ASP A 134 8.20 19.47 18.29
C ASP A 134 7.95 20.71 17.42
N HIS A 135 8.80 20.94 16.42
CA HIS A 135 8.67 22.02 15.45
C HIS A 135 7.39 21.85 14.62
N TYR A 136 7.21 20.70 13.96
CA TYR A 136 6.10 20.50 13.04
C TYR A 136 4.75 20.33 13.74
N ARG A 137 4.72 19.92 15.01
CA ARG A 137 3.51 19.96 15.84
C ARG A 137 3.06 21.38 16.14
N ARG A 138 4.00 22.29 16.43
CA ARG A 138 3.70 23.71 16.69
C ARG A 138 3.44 24.50 15.41
N ASN A 139 4.06 24.10 14.31
CA ASN A 139 4.02 24.78 13.02
C ASN A 139 3.41 23.89 11.92
N ALA A 140 2.26 23.26 12.19
CA ALA A 140 1.65 22.30 11.26
C ALA A 140 1.35 22.89 9.87
N GLY A 141 1.19 24.21 9.76
CA GLY A 141 1.00 24.91 8.48
C GLY A 141 2.23 24.94 7.56
N GLU A 142 3.42 24.59 8.06
CA GLU A 142 4.64 24.48 7.25
C GLU A 142 4.71 23.14 6.48
N ILE A 143 3.89 22.16 6.85
CA ILE A 143 3.79 20.89 6.12
C ILE A 143 3.01 21.15 4.82
N GLN A 144 3.63 20.85 3.68
CA GLN A 144 2.98 21.03 2.38
C GLN A 144 1.72 20.17 2.28
N ASN A 145 0.72 20.68 1.56
CA ASN A 145 -0.54 19.96 1.38
C ASN A 145 -0.30 18.60 0.70
N GLY A 146 -0.98 17.56 1.19
CA GLY A 146 -0.81 16.20 0.69
C GLY A 146 0.39 15.44 1.25
N LEU A 147 1.24 16.06 2.08
CA LEU A 147 2.29 15.37 2.84
C LEU A 147 1.87 15.06 4.29
N SER A 148 2.47 14.01 4.85
CA SER A 148 2.60 13.79 6.29
C SER A 148 4.01 13.31 6.61
N PHE A 149 4.54 13.71 7.76
CA PHE A 149 5.74 13.12 8.32
C PHE A 149 5.39 11.96 9.25
N VAL A 150 6.25 10.94 9.25
CA VAL A 150 6.31 9.89 10.27
C VAL A 150 7.71 9.92 10.86
N PHE A 151 7.82 10.41 12.10
CA PHE A 151 9.07 10.51 12.83
C PHE A 151 9.26 9.28 13.71
N ILE A 152 10.47 8.71 13.70
CA ILE A 152 10.91 7.65 14.60
C ILE A 152 12.20 8.14 15.26
N PRO A 153 12.13 8.75 16.45
CA PRO A 153 13.30 9.34 17.10
C PRO A 153 14.38 8.33 17.44
N LEU A 154 13.96 7.14 17.88
CA LEU A 154 14.84 6.11 18.40
C LEU A 154 14.46 4.74 17.83
N LEU A 155 15.12 4.34 16.74
CA LEU A 155 14.86 3.03 16.12
C LEU A 155 15.57 1.88 16.85
N ASN A 156 16.70 2.15 17.49
CA ASN A 156 17.48 1.16 18.23
C ASN A 156 17.54 1.53 19.72
N PRO A 157 16.45 1.35 20.46
CA PRO A 157 16.44 1.64 21.89
C PRO A 157 17.34 0.69 22.68
N ASP A 158 17.70 -0.49 22.17
CA ASP A 158 18.46 -1.49 22.92
C ASP A 158 19.92 -1.10 23.12
N GLY A 159 20.51 -0.46 22.11
CA GLY A 159 21.87 0.06 22.21
C GLY A 159 21.97 1.48 22.77
N TYR A 160 20.83 2.14 23.03
CA TYR A 160 20.76 3.49 23.58
C TYR A 160 20.80 3.42 25.12
N THR A 161 21.86 3.97 25.72
CA THR A 161 22.14 3.92 27.17
C THR A 161 22.31 5.29 27.75
#